data_AF-A0A1V5JQ63-F1
#
_entry.id   AF-A0A1V5JQ63-F1
#
_cell.length_a   1.000
_cell.length_b   1.000
_cell.length_c   1.000
_cell.angle_alpha   90.00
_cell.angle_beta   90.00
_cell.angle_gamma   90.00
#
_symmetry.space_group_name_H-M   'P 1'
#
loop_
_entity.id
_entity.type
_entity.pdbx_description
1 polymer ?
#
loop_
_entity_poly.entity_id
_entity_poly.type
_entity_poly.pdbx_seq_one_letter_code
_entity_poly.pdbx_strand_id
1 'polypeptide(L)'
;MKPKVIEVSIDELVPDNLNANRGTEYGTHLLEKSFRELGAGRSLLLDKNNRIIAGNKSTETAAAIGLKNVIIVETDGTQLVAVKRTDIDLDSKQGRELAIADNATSKANLQWEPQAIAKIEEGWGVVPADWGIPDFDEPEEPEEDNEPTEISLTVQSDDPVALRLLSVELQERGFKCNLKE
;
A
#
# COMPACT_ATOMS: atom_id res chain seq x y z
N MET A 1 -27.79 -21.30 8.39
CA MET A 1 -28.50 -19.99 8.39
C MET A 1 -28.14 -19.27 7.09
N LYS A 2 -28.97 -18.39 6.53
CA LYS A 2 -28.52 -17.57 5.38
C LYS A 2 -27.53 -16.52 5.91
N PRO A 3 -26.41 -16.25 5.21
CA PRO A 3 -25.48 -15.22 5.64
C PRO A 3 -26.16 -13.85 5.61
N LYS A 4 -25.84 -13.00 6.58
CA LYS A 4 -26.30 -11.61 6.59
C LYS A 4 -25.41 -10.80 5.66
N VAL A 5 -26.04 -10.10 4.72
CA VAL A 5 -25.36 -9.22 3.75
C VAL A 5 -25.86 -7.81 3.96
N ILE A 6 -24.94 -6.87 4.14
CA ILE A 6 -25.24 -5.44 4.36
C ILE A 6 -24.41 -4.59 3.41
N GLU A 7 -24.95 -3.45 3.01
CA GLU A 7 -24.25 -2.42 2.23
C GLU A 7 -24.01 -1.22 3.13
N VAL A 8 -22.78 -0.74 3.17
CA VAL A 8 -22.34 0.39 4.01
C VAL A 8 -21.47 1.36 3.20
N SER A 9 -21.27 2.57 3.73
CA SER A 9 -20.22 3.46 3.21
C SER A 9 -18.84 2.92 3.56
N ILE A 10 -17.86 3.12 2.69
CA ILE A 10 -16.45 2.82 2.95
C ILE A 10 -15.92 3.58 4.18
N ASP A 11 -16.51 4.74 4.49
CA ASP A 11 -16.19 5.55 5.67
C ASP A 11 -16.60 4.88 7.00
N GLU A 12 -17.44 3.83 6.96
CA GLU A 12 -17.79 3.04 8.13
C GLU A 12 -16.73 1.98 8.47
N LEU A 13 -15.75 1.77 7.59
CA LEU A 13 -14.63 0.88 7.86
C LEU A 13 -13.57 1.62 8.69
N VAL A 14 -13.07 0.95 9.72
CA VAL A 14 -12.05 1.49 10.62
C VAL A 14 -10.68 0.93 10.21
N PRO A 15 -9.71 1.77 9.81
CA PRO A 15 -8.37 1.30 9.49
C PRO A 15 -7.69 0.62 10.68
N ASP A 16 -6.78 -0.31 10.39
CA ASP A 16 -5.89 -0.85 11.41
C ASP A 16 -4.83 0.19 11.80
N ASN A 17 -4.94 0.70 13.04
CA ASN A 17 -4.01 1.69 13.56
C ASN A 17 -2.63 1.11 13.94
N LEU A 18 -2.43 -0.21 13.81
CA LEU A 18 -1.15 -0.89 14.03
C LEU A 18 -0.84 -1.85 12.86
N ASN A 19 -1.14 -1.44 11.64
CA ASN A 19 -0.97 -2.27 10.47
C ASN A 19 0.50 -2.65 10.22
N ALA A 20 0.79 -3.95 10.14
CA ALA A 20 2.12 -4.49 9.86
C ALA A 20 2.63 -4.21 8.44
N ASN A 21 1.77 -3.77 7.51
CA ASN A 21 2.16 -3.37 6.16
C ASN A 21 2.01 -1.86 5.96
N ARG A 22 3.13 -1.15 5.84
CA ARG A 22 3.12 0.30 5.57
C ARG A 22 2.80 0.67 4.12
N GLY A 23 2.92 -0.28 3.19
CA GLY A 23 2.73 -0.02 1.76
C GLY A 23 4.01 0.48 1.07
N THR A 24 4.00 0.53 -0.26
CA THR A 24 5.02 1.23 -1.06
C THR A 24 4.33 2.15 -2.07
N GLU A 25 4.95 3.28 -2.46
CA GLU A 25 4.39 4.16 -3.49
C GLU A 25 4.18 3.42 -4.82
N TYR A 26 5.17 2.66 -5.27
CA TYR A 26 5.08 1.88 -6.50
C TYR A 26 3.94 0.86 -6.44
N GLY A 27 3.82 0.12 -5.32
CA GLY A 27 2.74 -0.82 -5.12
C GLY A 27 1.37 -0.15 -5.06
N THR A 28 1.27 1.03 -4.45
CA THR A 28 0.03 1.83 -4.39
C THR A 28 -0.37 2.30 -5.79
N HIS A 29 0.60 2.76 -6.60
CA HIS A 29 0.35 3.12 -7.99
C HIS A 29 -0.18 1.93 -8.81
N LEU A 30 0.44 0.75 -8.68
CA LEU A 30 -0.04 -0.45 -9.36
C LEU A 30 -1.44 -0.86 -8.87
N LEU A 31 -1.70 -0.74 -7.58
CA LEU A 31 -3.00 -1.06 -6.98
C LEU A 31 -4.08 -0.11 -7.51
N GLU A 32 -3.81 1.18 -7.55
CA GLU A 32 -4.71 2.19 -8.14
C GLU A 32 -5.02 1.87 -9.60
N LYS A 33 -3.99 1.59 -10.40
CA LYS A 33 -4.15 1.18 -11.80
C LYS A 33 -5.06 -0.05 -11.90
N SER A 34 -4.80 -1.08 -11.10
CA SER A 34 -5.61 -2.31 -11.07
C SER A 34 -7.08 -2.01 -10.76
N PHE A 35 -7.37 -1.18 -9.75
CA PHE A 35 -8.74 -0.81 -9.42
C PHE A 35 -9.42 -0.03 -10.55
N ARG A 36 -8.72 0.93 -11.18
CA ARG A 36 -9.30 1.75 -12.26
C ARG A 36 -9.57 0.93 -13.53
N GLU A 37 -8.67 0.03 -13.90
CA GLU A 37 -8.76 -0.73 -15.16
C GLU A 37 -9.59 -2.02 -15.02
N LEU A 38 -9.54 -2.67 -13.86
CA LEU A 38 -10.07 -4.04 -13.66
C LEU A 38 -11.18 -4.11 -12.59
N GLY A 39 -11.33 -3.05 -11.80
CA GLY A 39 -12.26 -3.00 -10.66
C GLY A 39 -11.79 -3.84 -9.47
N ALA A 40 -12.66 -3.98 -8.46
CA ALA A 40 -12.37 -4.81 -7.29
C ALA A 40 -12.33 -6.30 -7.66
N GLY A 41 -11.23 -6.96 -7.32
CA GLY A 41 -11.00 -8.40 -7.54
C GLY A 41 -11.27 -9.24 -6.29
N ARG A 42 -10.47 -9.06 -5.23
CA ARG A 42 -10.59 -9.75 -3.94
C ARG A 42 -11.35 -8.91 -2.89
N SER A 43 -11.91 -9.57 -1.88
CA SER A 43 -12.56 -8.93 -0.74
C SER A 43 -11.57 -8.44 0.32
N LEU A 44 -12.09 -7.64 1.25
CA LEU A 44 -11.44 -7.25 2.50
C LEU A 44 -11.79 -8.25 3.61
N LEU A 45 -11.10 -8.16 4.75
CA LEU A 45 -11.46 -8.87 5.98
C LEU A 45 -11.64 -7.86 7.11
N LEU A 46 -12.78 -7.92 7.79
CA LEU A 46 -13.14 -7.06 8.91
C LEU A 46 -13.29 -7.89 10.18
N ASP A 47 -12.99 -7.27 11.32
CA ASP A 47 -13.40 -7.77 12.63
C ASP A 47 -14.89 -7.44 12.90
N LYS A 48 -15.38 -7.90 14.05
CA LYS A 48 -16.76 -7.65 14.50
C LYS A 48 -17.12 -6.16 14.74
N ASN A 49 -16.14 -5.27 14.72
CA ASN A 49 -16.27 -3.83 14.96
C ASN A 49 -15.97 -3.00 13.70
N ASN A 50 -16.04 -3.62 12.51
CA ASN A 50 -15.69 -3.01 11.22
C ASN A 50 -14.23 -2.55 11.10
N ARG A 51 -13.34 -3.06 11.96
CA ARG A 51 -11.91 -2.79 11.86
C ARG A 51 -11.24 -3.71 10.86
N ILE A 52 -10.44 -3.15 9.97
CA ILE A 52 -9.86 -3.89 8.83
C ILE A 52 -8.72 -4.78 9.32
N ILE A 53 -8.89 -6.09 9.24
CA ILE A 53 -7.84 -7.09 9.48
C ILE A 53 -6.95 -7.24 8.23
N ALA A 54 -7.56 -7.28 7.04
CA ALA A 54 -6.83 -7.41 5.78
C ALA A 54 -7.43 -6.53 4.69
N GLY A 55 -6.55 -5.92 3.88
CA GLY A 55 -6.93 -5.06 2.76
C GLY A 55 -6.91 -3.56 3.05
N ASN A 56 -6.25 -3.09 4.12
CA ASN A 56 -6.12 -1.67 4.45
C ASN A 56 -5.70 -0.81 3.23
N LYS A 57 -4.66 -1.23 2.50
CA LYS A 57 -4.15 -0.50 1.32
C LYS A 57 -5.13 -0.50 0.14
N SER A 58 -5.91 -1.58 0.01
CA SER A 58 -7.01 -1.66 -0.94
C SER A 58 -8.15 -0.70 -0.58
N THR A 59 -8.51 -0.60 0.70
CA THR A 59 -9.53 0.36 1.17
C THR A 59 -9.09 1.80 0.98
N GLU A 60 -7.85 2.15 1.37
CA GLU A 60 -7.27 3.49 1.17
C GLU A 60 -7.32 3.89 -0.31
N THR A 61 -6.88 2.98 -1.19
CA THR A 61 -6.87 3.22 -2.66
C THR A 61 -8.29 3.34 -3.22
N ALA A 62 -9.20 2.44 -2.81
CA ALA A 62 -10.60 2.47 -3.23
C ALA A 62 -11.29 3.78 -2.86
N ALA A 63 -11.08 4.26 -1.63
CA ALA A 63 -11.58 5.54 -1.17
C ALA A 63 -10.99 6.70 -1.99
N ALA A 64 -9.67 6.71 -2.22
CA ALA A 64 -8.97 7.75 -2.97
C ALA A 64 -9.46 7.89 -4.42
N ILE A 65 -9.89 6.80 -5.05
CA ILE A 65 -10.43 6.82 -6.42
C ILE A 65 -11.95 6.98 -6.48
N GLY A 66 -12.63 7.10 -5.34
CA GLY A 66 -14.07 7.37 -5.26
C GLY A 66 -14.98 6.14 -5.24
N LEU A 67 -14.47 4.94 -4.93
CA LEU A 67 -15.31 3.77 -4.63
C LEU A 67 -15.84 3.88 -3.19
N LYS A 68 -17.13 4.19 -3.05
CA LYS A 68 -17.74 4.55 -1.76
C LYS A 68 -18.56 3.44 -1.10
N ASN A 69 -19.03 2.45 -1.86
CA ASN A 69 -19.94 1.44 -1.33
C ASN A 69 -19.18 0.16 -1.03
N VAL A 70 -19.46 -0.46 0.12
CA VAL A 70 -18.89 -1.74 0.56
C VAL A 70 -20.03 -2.71 0.85
N ILE A 71 -19.93 -3.92 0.28
CA ILE A 71 -20.83 -5.04 0.60
C ILE A 71 -20.12 -5.91 1.64
N ILE A 72 -20.70 -6.04 2.83
CA ILE A 72 -20.21 -6.89 3.91
C ILE A 72 -21.04 -8.15 3.98
N VAL A 73 -20.38 -9.30 4.05
CA VAL A 73 -20.97 -10.60 4.34
C VAL A 73 -20.51 -11.03 5.74
N GLU A 74 -21.42 -11.05 6.71
CA GLU A 74 -21.08 -11.47 8.07
C GLU A 74 -20.88 -13.00 8.12
N THR A 75 -19.78 -13.42 8.72
CA THR A 75 -19.36 -14.83 8.88
C THR A 75 -18.67 -15.04 10.22
N ASP A 76 -18.63 -16.28 10.70
CA ASP A 76 -17.91 -16.71 11.90
C ASP A 76 -16.62 -17.48 11.57
N GLY A 77 -16.25 -17.54 10.28
CA GLY A 77 -15.05 -18.24 9.81
C GLY A 77 -15.22 -19.74 9.57
N THR A 78 -16.41 -20.30 9.79
CA THR A 78 -16.68 -21.74 9.56
C THR A 78 -16.97 -22.09 8.09
N GLN A 79 -17.09 -21.09 7.23
CA GLN A 79 -17.43 -21.24 5.81
C GLN A 79 -16.50 -20.41 4.92
N LEU A 80 -16.17 -20.96 3.75
CA LEU A 80 -15.46 -20.22 2.71
C LEU A 80 -16.41 -19.21 2.03
N VAL A 81 -15.99 -17.94 1.98
CA VAL A 81 -16.70 -16.88 1.25
C VAL A 81 -15.95 -16.62 -0.06
N ALA A 82 -16.68 -16.63 -1.17
CA ALA A 82 -16.13 -16.35 -2.50
C ALA A 82 -16.78 -15.11 -3.11
N VAL A 83 -15.96 -14.20 -3.65
CA VAL A 83 -16.43 -13.09 -4.48
C VAL A 83 -16.56 -13.58 -5.92
N LYS A 84 -17.75 -13.42 -6.50
CA LYS A 84 -18.02 -13.80 -7.90
C LYS A 84 -18.33 -12.56 -8.73
N ARG A 85 -17.44 -12.22 -9.67
CA ARG A 85 -17.71 -11.25 -10.74
C ARG A 85 -18.57 -11.90 -11.82
N THR A 86 -19.67 -11.25 -12.20
CA THR A 86 -20.58 -11.75 -13.24
C THR A 86 -20.27 -11.21 -14.63
N ASP A 87 -19.37 -10.23 -14.71
CA ASP A 87 -19.01 -9.44 -15.88
C ASP A 87 -17.65 -9.82 -16.49
N ILE A 88 -16.89 -10.70 -15.82
CA ILE A 88 -15.54 -11.12 -16.24
C ILE A 88 -15.48 -12.64 -16.39
N ASP A 89 -14.84 -13.09 -17.48
CA ASP A 89 -14.41 -14.46 -17.68
C ASP A 89 -12.89 -14.60 -17.47
N LEU A 90 -12.44 -15.70 -16.85
CA LEU A 90 -11.01 -15.92 -16.57
C LEU A 90 -10.18 -16.06 -17.84
N ASP A 91 -10.74 -16.66 -18.90
CA ASP A 91 -10.08 -16.88 -20.19
C ASP A 91 -10.26 -15.68 -21.14
N SER A 92 -10.46 -14.50 -20.58
CA SER A 92 -10.37 -13.21 -21.28
C SER A 92 -9.07 -12.48 -20.94
N LYS A 93 -8.67 -11.50 -21.75
CA LYS A 93 -7.54 -10.60 -21.45
C LYS A 93 -7.70 -9.96 -20.07
N GLN A 94 -8.89 -9.42 -19.78
CA GLN A 94 -9.20 -8.75 -18.51
C GLN A 94 -9.12 -9.73 -17.32
N GLY A 95 -9.63 -10.95 -17.47
CA GLY A 95 -9.57 -11.98 -16.43
C GLY A 95 -8.15 -12.42 -16.11
N ARG A 96 -7.30 -12.63 -17.13
CA ARG A 96 -5.88 -12.96 -16.95
C ARG A 96 -5.07 -11.78 -16.39
N GLU A 97 -5.36 -10.56 -16.84
CA GLU A 97 -4.75 -9.35 -16.28
C GLU A 97 -5.09 -9.18 -14.81
N LEU A 98 -6.35 -9.39 -14.41
CA LEU A 98 -6.75 -9.32 -13.01
C LEU A 98 -6.05 -10.38 -12.17
N ALA A 99 -5.94 -11.62 -12.65
CA ALA A 99 -5.24 -12.69 -11.93
C ALA A 99 -3.74 -12.38 -11.69
N ILE A 100 -3.09 -11.72 -12.64
CA ILE A 100 -1.68 -11.31 -12.49
C ILE A 100 -1.57 -10.08 -11.60
N ALA A 101 -2.37 -9.05 -11.85
CA ALA A 101 -2.35 -7.79 -11.13
C ALA A 101 -2.63 -8.00 -9.63
N ASP A 102 -3.57 -8.86 -9.28
CA ASP A 102 -3.95 -9.19 -7.91
C ASP A 102 -2.73 -9.69 -7.08
N ASN A 103 -1.91 -10.58 -7.66
CA ASN A 103 -0.69 -11.08 -7.01
C ASN A 103 0.46 -10.06 -7.04
N ALA A 104 0.67 -9.42 -8.20
CA ALA A 104 1.79 -8.51 -8.41
C ALA A 104 1.67 -7.23 -7.55
N THR A 105 0.48 -6.65 -7.48
CA THR A 105 0.20 -5.46 -6.66
C THR A 105 0.40 -5.75 -5.18
N SER A 106 -0.12 -6.88 -4.70
CA SER A 106 0.07 -7.32 -3.30
C SER A 106 1.55 -7.45 -2.96
N LYS A 107 2.33 -8.11 -3.82
CA LYS A 107 3.77 -8.28 -3.63
C LYS A 107 4.52 -6.95 -3.66
N ALA A 108 4.22 -6.09 -4.63
CA ALA A 108 4.89 -4.81 -4.80
C ALA A 108 4.56 -3.83 -3.67
N ASN A 109 3.35 -3.90 -3.12
CA ASN A 109 2.89 -3.01 -2.06
C ASN A 109 3.28 -3.49 -0.66
N LEU A 110 3.61 -4.77 -0.47
CA LEU A 110 4.04 -5.26 0.84
C LEU A 110 5.39 -4.64 1.24
N GLN A 111 5.36 -3.82 2.27
CA GLN A 111 6.54 -3.39 3.00
C GLN A 111 6.23 -3.50 4.48
N TRP A 112 6.96 -4.37 5.17
CA TRP A 112 6.78 -4.57 6.59
C TRP A 112 7.06 -3.28 7.37
N GLU A 113 6.30 -3.08 8.44
CA GLU A 113 6.50 -2.02 9.42
C GLU A 113 7.02 -2.66 10.73
N PRO A 114 8.36 -2.71 10.93
CA PRO A 114 8.95 -3.43 12.05
C PRO A 114 8.45 -2.94 13.41
N GLN A 115 8.22 -1.63 13.57
CA GLN A 115 7.73 -1.09 14.83
C GLN A 115 6.30 -1.54 15.14
N ALA A 116 5.44 -1.66 14.12
CA ALA A 116 4.09 -2.17 14.30
C ALA A 116 4.13 -3.65 14.66
N ILE A 117 4.98 -4.44 14.00
CA ILE A 117 5.13 -5.88 14.26
C ILE A 117 5.66 -6.13 15.68
N ALA A 118 6.69 -5.40 16.11
CA ALA A 118 7.22 -5.50 17.47
C ALA A 118 6.16 -5.18 18.54
N LYS A 119 5.35 -4.12 18.31
CA LYS A 119 4.23 -3.78 19.20
C LYS A 119 3.13 -4.85 19.20
N ILE A 120 2.89 -5.51 18.06
CA ILE A 120 1.93 -6.62 17.96
C ILE A 120 2.44 -7.83 18.76
N GLU A 121 3.72 -8.16 18.62
CA GLU A 121 4.37 -9.25 19.35
C GLU A 121 4.33 -8.99 20.86
N GLU A 122 4.75 -7.82 21.32
CA GLU A 122 4.72 -7.44 22.73
C GLU A 122 3.29 -7.38 23.28
N GLY A 123 2.35 -6.80 22.52
CA GLY A 123 0.99 -6.55 22.99
C GLY A 123 0.09 -7.78 23.05
N TRP A 124 0.32 -8.77 22.18
CA TRP A 124 -0.57 -9.93 22.02
C TRP A 124 0.14 -11.28 22.04
N GLY A 125 1.47 -11.31 22.19
CA GLY A 125 2.26 -12.55 22.19
C GLY A 125 2.23 -13.28 20.85
N VAL A 126 2.01 -12.55 19.75
CA VAL A 126 2.10 -13.09 18.40
C VAL A 126 3.57 -13.38 18.10
N VAL A 127 3.86 -14.53 17.52
CA VAL A 127 5.21 -14.89 17.05
C VAL A 127 5.28 -14.66 15.54
N PRO A 128 5.87 -13.56 15.04
CA PRO A 128 5.87 -13.24 13.60
C PRO A 128 6.52 -14.32 12.74
N ALA A 129 7.56 -14.98 13.27
CA ALA A 129 8.28 -16.04 12.59
C ALA A 129 7.40 -17.25 12.22
N ASP A 130 6.38 -17.57 13.01
CA ASP A 130 5.43 -18.67 12.72
C ASP A 130 4.62 -18.40 11.43
N TRP A 131 4.54 -17.14 11.01
CA TRP A 131 3.85 -16.69 9.80
C TRP A 131 4.80 -16.38 8.64
N GLY A 132 6.09 -16.74 8.77
CA GLY A 132 7.09 -16.52 7.74
C GLY A 132 7.52 -15.06 7.60
N ILE A 133 7.24 -14.22 8.60
CA ILE A 133 7.81 -12.87 8.68
C ILE A 133 9.25 -13.02 9.18
N PRO A 134 10.24 -12.48 8.46
CA PRO A 134 11.63 -12.56 8.91
C PRO A 134 11.82 -11.78 10.20
N ASP A 135 12.81 -12.16 11.00
CA ASP A 135 13.30 -11.30 12.07
C ASP A 135 13.77 -9.99 11.45
N PHE A 136 13.31 -8.89 12.01
CA PHE A 136 13.88 -7.60 11.71
C PHE A 136 15.09 -7.47 12.61
N ASP A 137 16.24 -7.13 12.02
CA ASP A 137 17.33 -6.58 12.84
C ASP A 137 16.72 -5.46 13.70
N GLU A 138 17.05 -5.44 14.99
CA GLU A 138 16.60 -4.37 15.89
C GLU A 138 16.77 -3.05 15.13
N PRO A 139 15.73 -2.23 14.99
CA PRO A 139 15.91 -0.93 14.37
C PRO A 139 17.03 -0.27 15.16
N GLU A 140 18.15 0.01 14.49
CA GLU A 140 19.18 0.87 15.05
C GLU A 140 18.41 2.05 15.64
N GLU A 141 18.57 2.29 16.95
CA GLU A 141 18.04 3.51 17.55
C GLU A 141 18.37 4.63 16.57
N PRO A 142 17.40 5.48 16.19
CA PRO A 142 17.68 6.54 15.23
C PRO A 142 18.92 7.26 15.74
N GLU A 143 20.04 7.10 15.02
CA GLU A 143 21.30 7.67 15.44
C GLU A 143 21.01 9.14 15.70
N GLU A 144 21.23 9.59 16.94
CA GLU A 144 21.10 11.00 17.31
C GLU A 144 21.88 11.82 16.29
N ASP A 145 21.15 12.54 15.42
CA ASP A 145 21.66 13.53 14.47
C ASP A 145 23.06 13.22 13.91
N ASN A 146 23.19 12.19 13.06
CA ASN A 146 24.25 12.25 12.07
C ASN A 146 23.89 13.36 11.08
N GLU A 147 24.67 14.46 11.12
CA GLU A 147 24.57 15.60 10.20
C GLU A 147 24.22 15.11 8.78
N PRO A 148 23.30 15.79 8.06
CA PRO A 148 22.79 15.28 6.81
C PRO A 148 23.94 14.97 5.85
N THR A 149 24.12 13.69 5.53
CA THR A 149 25.06 13.23 4.51
C THR A 149 24.78 14.03 3.25
N GLU A 150 25.74 14.83 2.77
CA GLU A 150 25.55 15.70 1.61
C GLU A 150 25.17 14.86 0.37
N ILE A 151 23.91 14.96 -0.08
CA ILE A 151 23.41 14.25 -1.26
C ILE A 151 23.63 15.14 -2.50
N SER A 152 24.35 14.62 -3.50
CA SER A 152 24.63 15.35 -4.76
C SER A 152 23.82 14.83 -5.95
N LEU A 153 23.21 15.74 -6.72
CA LEU A 153 22.58 15.46 -8.01
C LEU A 153 23.45 16.04 -9.15
N THR A 154 23.74 15.24 -10.18
CA THR A 154 24.44 15.71 -11.39
C THR A 154 23.46 15.77 -12.56
N VAL A 155 23.35 16.94 -13.21
CA VAL A 155 22.49 17.18 -14.38
C VAL A 155 23.37 17.58 -15.57
N GLN A 156 23.12 16.99 -16.75
CA GLN A 156 23.85 17.27 -17.98
C GLN A 156 22.88 17.75 -19.07
N SER A 157 23.33 18.70 -19.89
CA SER A 157 22.59 19.25 -21.03
C SER A 157 23.60 19.70 -22.09
N ASP A 158 23.24 19.56 -23.36
CA ASP A 158 23.95 20.16 -24.49
C ASP A 158 23.58 21.65 -24.68
N ASP A 159 22.51 22.10 -24.03
CA ASP A 159 22.12 23.52 -23.94
C ASP A 159 22.66 24.16 -22.63
N PRO A 160 23.69 25.04 -22.72
CA PRO A 160 24.26 25.72 -21.56
C PRO A 160 23.32 26.78 -20.95
N VAL A 161 22.34 27.29 -21.71
CA VAL A 161 21.36 28.25 -21.20
C VAL A 161 20.35 27.55 -20.30
N ALA A 162 19.89 26.36 -20.70
CA ALA A 162 18.98 25.53 -19.90
C ALA A 162 19.59 25.16 -18.53
N LEU A 163 20.87 24.77 -18.49
CA LEU A 163 21.56 24.46 -17.22
C LEU A 163 21.70 25.68 -16.31
N ARG A 164 21.94 26.86 -16.89
CA ARG A 164 22.00 28.11 -16.11
C ARG A 164 20.63 28.45 -15.51
N LEU A 165 19.55 28.37 -16.29
CA LEU A 165 18.19 28.63 -15.79
C LEU A 165 17.81 27.66 -14.67
N LEU A 166 18.08 26.36 -14.85
CA LEU A 166 17.84 25.36 -13.81
C LEU A 166 18.67 25.62 -12.55
N SER A 167 19.93 26.06 -12.69
CA SER A 167 20.77 26.40 -11.53
C SER A 167 20.19 27.56 -10.71
N VAL A 168 19.57 28.55 -11.36
CA VAL A 168 18.92 29.67 -10.68
C VAL A 168 17.67 29.19 -9.93
N GLU A 169 16.83 28.38 -10.57
CA GLU A 169 15.62 27.82 -9.93
C GLU A 169 15.98 26.96 -8.71
N LEU A 170 17.04 26.17 -8.80
CA LEU A 170 17.52 25.36 -7.68
C LEU A 170 18.10 26.23 -6.55
N GLN A 171 18.84 27.30 -6.88
CA GLN A 171 19.34 28.24 -5.88
C GLN A 171 18.21 28.99 -5.16
N GLU A 172 17.15 29.39 -5.86
CA GLU A 172 15.95 30.00 -5.25
C GLU A 172 15.24 29.05 -4.28
N ARG A 173 15.35 27.75 -4.51
CA ARG A 173 14.86 26.69 -3.61
C ARG A 173 15.82 26.33 -2.48
N GLY A 174 16.96 27.01 -2.38
CA GLY A 174 17.95 26.84 -1.31
C GLY A 174 19.01 25.76 -1.56
N PHE A 175 19.11 25.23 -2.79
CA PHE A 175 20.14 24.23 -3.13
C PHE A 175 21.47 24.88 -3.50
N LYS A 176 22.59 24.27 -3.08
CA LYS A 176 23.93 24.65 -3.54
C LYS A 176 24.15 24.09 -4.94
N CYS A 177 24.35 24.97 -5.93
CA CYS A 177 24.58 24.59 -7.32
C CYS A 177 26.02 24.89 -7.74
N ASN A 178 26.69 23.89 -8.32
CA ASN A 178 28.03 24.03 -8.90
C ASN A 178 27.96 23.69 -10.40
N LEU A 179 28.11 24.70 -11.26
CA LEU A 179 28.23 24.50 -12.70
C LEU A 179 29.70 24.22 -13.04
N LYS A 180 29.98 23.06 -13.65
CA LYS A 180 31.28 22.74 -14.23
C LYS A 180 31.21 22.97 -15.74
N GLU A 181 32.21 23.68 -16.27
CA GLU A 181 32.41 23.88 -17.72
C GLU A 181 33.03 22.65 -18.38
#